data_AF-A0AAD7D1C3-F1
#
_entry.id   AF-A0AAD7D1C3-F1
#
_cell.length_a   1.000
_cell.length_b   1.000
_cell.length_c   1.000
_cell.angle_alpha   90.00
_cell.angle_beta   90.00
_cell.angle_gamma   90.00
#
_symmetry.space_group_name_H-M   'P 1'
#
loop_
_entity.id
_entity.type
_entity.pdbx_description
1 polymer ?
#
loop_
_entity_poly.entity_id
_entity_poly.type
_entity_poly.pdbx_seq_one_letter_code
_entity_poly.pdbx_strand_id
1 'polypeptide(L)'
;MAEPSERKRLNKAPPAEDFCALCFKESEEENIRMQKCSSCKNAFYCSTACQKKDWNKKHKFECSSLPIGELAYLEKMAEAEYKATDDEVRRVSLVLQQWMDAYEPHKSEKNWNPKLFGPNQLLKDIELSYPCSVYTRTLPDPFRTQMVRIIRLFLIHFLASPAFPREHNPTGTPSDDPLHNAKALEWSINGSSIPSSYTQLWAPKIVCRPGELSPPEYIALPFYLWNITMGMEEGEFEGEERAYRRRLLNLTIVYRALFMKAAF
;
A
#
# COMPACT_ATOMS: atom_id res chain seq x y z
N MET A 1 -15.24 -18.28 1.35
CA MET A 1 -16.04 -17.33 2.16
C MET A 1 -15.41 -17.23 3.53
N ALA A 2 -15.12 -16.02 4.03
CA ALA A 2 -14.52 -15.86 5.36
C ALA A 2 -15.47 -16.34 6.47
N GLU A 3 -14.95 -16.99 7.50
CA GLU A 3 -15.75 -17.40 8.65
C GLU A 3 -16.45 -16.20 9.31
N PRO A 4 -17.62 -16.38 9.95
CA PRO A 4 -18.36 -15.29 10.59
C PRO A 4 -17.53 -14.49 11.61
N SER A 5 -16.61 -15.15 12.32
CA SER A 5 -15.65 -14.54 13.26
C SER A 5 -14.70 -13.58 12.55
N GLU A 6 -14.18 -13.99 11.39
CA GLU A 6 -13.20 -13.23 10.61
C GLU A 6 -13.84 -12.03 9.92
N ARG A 7 -15.04 -12.22 9.36
CA ARG A 7 -15.83 -11.10 8.83
C ARG A 7 -16.11 -10.06 9.91
N LYS A 8 -16.42 -10.48 11.14
CA LYS A 8 -16.60 -9.56 12.27
C LYS A 8 -15.29 -8.82 12.63
N ARG A 9 -14.14 -9.48 12.56
CA ARG A 9 -12.82 -8.86 12.80
C ARG A 9 -12.50 -7.78 11.77
N LEU A 10 -12.62 -8.11 10.49
CA LEU A 10 -12.32 -7.20 9.38
C LEU A 10 -13.20 -5.94 9.41
N ASN A 11 -14.45 -6.09 9.84
CA ASN A 11 -15.43 -5.00 9.93
C ASN A 11 -15.42 -4.26 11.27
N LYS A 12 -14.33 -4.33 12.04
CA LYS A 12 -14.12 -3.38 13.15
C LYS A 12 -13.71 -2.02 12.59
N ALA A 13 -14.18 -0.96 13.25
CA ALA A 13 -13.67 0.38 12.98
C ALA A 13 -12.21 0.48 13.42
N PRO A 14 -11.41 1.37 12.80
CA PRO A 14 -10.13 1.75 13.35
C PRO A 14 -10.29 2.18 14.82
N PRO A 15 -9.29 1.87 15.68
CA PRO A 15 -9.30 2.33 17.06
C PRO A 15 -9.42 3.86 17.11
N ALA A 16 -10.03 4.36 18.17
CA ALA A 16 -10.09 5.81 18.36
C ALA A 16 -8.70 6.34 18.70
N GLU A 17 -8.28 7.40 18.00
CA GLU A 17 -7.11 8.19 18.40
C GLU A 17 -7.51 9.21 19.45
N ASP A 18 -6.60 9.48 20.39
CA ASP A 18 -6.74 10.45 21.45
C ASP A 18 -6.23 11.84 21.04
N PHE A 19 -5.64 12.03 19.86
CA PHE A 19 -5.18 13.35 19.39
C PHE A 19 -5.86 13.82 18.11
N CYS A 20 -5.95 15.15 17.95
CA CYS A 20 -6.46 15.78 16.75
C CYS A 20 -5.43 15.74 15.61
N ALA A 21 -5.79 15.19 14.45
CA ALA A 21 -4.92 15.07 13.28
C ALA A 21 -4.45 16.42 12.68
N LEU A 22 -5.09 17.54 13.06
CA LEU A 22 -4.66 18.88 12.62
C LEU A 22 -3.84 19.65 13.65
N CYS A 23 -4.36 19.76 14.88
CA CYS A 23 -3.78 20.63 15.91
C CYS A 23 -3.05 19.87 17.03
N PHE A 24 -3.05 18.54 16.98
CA PHE A 24 -2.36 17.64 17.92
C PHE A 24 -2.80 17.73 19.38
N LYS A 25 -3.87 18.49 19.70
CA LYS A 25 -4.51 18.47 21.02
C LYS A 25 -4.97 17.05 21.36
N GLU A 26 -4.69 16.63 22.58
CA GLU A 26 -5.11 15.34 23.14
C GLU A 26 -6.54 15.41 23.70
N SER A 27 -7.21 14.27 23.85
CA SER A 27 -8.58 14.20 24.34
C SER A 27 -8.70 14.48 25.83
N GLU A 28 -7.62 14.21 26.58
CA GLU A 28 -7.53 14.47 28.01
C GLU A 28 -7.41 15.98 28.30
N GLU A 29 -6.72 16.70 27.41
CA GLU A 29 -6.68 18.16 27.40
C GLU A 29 -8.10 18.68 27.11
N GLU A 30 -8.84 19.02 28.17
CA GLU A 30 -10.20 19.62 28.13
C GLU A 30 -11.37 18.63 27.97
N ASN A 31 -11.20 17.32 28.24
CA ASN A 31 -12.26 16.31 28.13
C ASN A 31 -12.95 16.31 26.74
N ILE A 32 -12.12 16.45 25.70
CA ILE A 32 -12.54 16.61 24.32
C ILE A 32 -12.86 15.23 23.74
N ARG A 33 -14.10 15.05 23.28
CA ARG A 33 -14.48 13.87 22.50
C ARG A 33 -14.03 14.00 21.05
N MET A 34 -13.06 13.17 20.63
CA MET A 34 -12.59 13.15 19.25
C MET A 34 -13.69 12.72 18.26
N GLN A 35 -13.82 13.48 17.18
CA GLN A 35 -14.72 13.24 16.06
C GLN A 35 -13.94 12.58 14.92
N LYS A 36 -14.38 11.40 14.48
CA LYS A 36 -13.79 10.74 13.32
C LYS A 36 -14.37 11.26 12.01
N CYS A 37 -13.55 11.26 10.96
CA CYS A 37 -14.03 11.49 9.60
C CYS A 37 -15.13 10.48 9.23
N SER A 38 -16.27 10.94 8.74
CA SER A 38 -17.41 10.07 8.42
C SER A 38 -17.14 9.13 7.24
N SER A 39 -16.25 9.52 6.33
CA SER A 39 -15.91 8.74 5.13
C SER A 39 -14.83 7.69 5.40
N CYS A 40 -13.61 8.10 5.75
CA CYS A 40 -12.51 7.15 5.95
C CYS A 40 -12.50 6.51 7.35
N LYS A 41 -13.11 7.16 8.35
CA LYS A 41 -13.15 6.73 9.76
C LYS A 41 -11.78 6.53 10.41
N ASN A 42 -10.71 6.98 9.75
CA ASN A 42 -9.30 6.77 10.13
C ASN A 42 -8.56 8.08 10.45
N ALA A 43 -9.27 9.21 10.48
CA ALA A 43 -8.73 10.50 10.89
C ALA A 43 -9.64 11.09 11.97
N PHE A 44 -9.04 11.62 13.03
CA PHE A 44 -9.72 12.08 14.24
C PHE A 44 -9.45 13.57 14.47
N TYR A 45 -10.48 14.29 14.92
CA TYR A 45 -10.44 15.74 15.06
C TYR A 45 -11.16 16.17 16.34
N CYS A 46 -10.61 17.15 17.05
CA CYS A 46 -11.28 17.74 18.22
C CYS A 46 -12.55 18.52 17.84
N SER A 47 -12.70 18.92 16.57
CA SER A 47 -13.84 19.69 16.08
C SER A 47 -14.00 19.62 14.56
N THR A 48 -15.21 19.90 14.09
CA THR A 48 -15.51 20.08 12.67
C THR A 48 -14.69 21.22 12.04
N ALA A 49 -14.31 22.24 12.81
CA ALA A 49 -13.44 23.32 12.34
C ALA A 49 -12.04 22.79 11.98
N CYS A 50 -11.48 21.91 12.81
CA CYS A 50 -10.20 21.25 12.49
C CYS A 50 -10.33 20.33 11.28
N GLN A 51 -11.39 19.53 11.19
CA GLN A 51 -11.63 18.69 10.02
C GLN A 51 -11.70 19.50 8.72
N LYS A 52 -12.44 20.61 8.69
CA LYS A 52 -12.56 21.47 7.50
C LYS A 52 -11.23 22.12 7.10
N LYS A 53 -10.44 22.57 8.08
CA LYS A 53 -9.11 23.14 7.83
C LYS A 53 -8.17 22.09 7.25
N ASP A 54 -8.15 20.89 7.83
CA ASP A 54 -7.30 19.79 7.36
C ASP A 54 -7.73 19.27 5.99
N TRP A 55 -9.04 19.24 5.72
CA TRP A 55 -9.60 18.92 4.41
C TRP A 55 -9.01 19.79 3.29
N ASN A 56 -8.98 21.10 3.52
CA ASN A 56 -8.45 22.05 2.55
C ASN A 56 -6.93 21.93 2.40
N LYS A 57 -6.23 21.54 3.47
CA LYS A 57 -4.77 21.38 3.50
C LYS A 57 -4.30 20.09 2.81
N LYS A 58 -4.77 18.93 3.27
CA LYS A 58 -4.27 17.63 2.81
C LYS A 58 -5.27 16.48 2.86
N HIS A 59 -6.18 16.45 3.84
CA HIS A 59 -7.00 15.25 4.11
C HIS A 59 -7.86 14.84 2.92
N LYS A 60 -8.28 15.77 2.05
CA LYS A 60 -9.01 15.42 0.83
C LYS A 60 -8.25 14.45 -0.08
N PHE A 61 -6.93 14.44 -0.06
CA PHE A 61 -6.11 13.51 -0.86
C PHE A 61 -5.80 12.22 -0.11
N GLU A 62 -5.85 12.24 1.22
CA GLU A 62 -5.62 11.07 2.09
C GLU A 62 -6.91 10.29 2.36
N CYS A 63 -8.08 10.95 2.27
CA CYS A 63 -9.38 10.39 2.60
C CYS A 63 -9.91 9.50 1.48
N SER A 64 -10.03 8.22 1.77
CA SER A 64 -10.65 7.16 0.96
C SER A 64 -11.67 6.41 1.84
N SER A 65 -12.81 6.03 1.24
CA SER A 65 -13.95 5.46 1.98
C SER A 65 -13.58 4.19 2.75
N LEU A 66 -14.19 4.01 3.93
CA LEU A 66 -14.10 2.77 4.70
C LEU A 66 -15.51 2.17 4.88
N PRO A 67 -15.93 1.23 4.00
CA PRO A 67 -17.25 0.61 4.03
C PRO A 67 -17.34 -0.47 5.11
N ILE A 68 -17.31 -0.04 6.38
CA ILE A 68 -17.50 -0.93 7.54
C ILE A 68 -18.84 -1.67 7.40
N GLY A 69 -18.81 -2.99 7.49
CA GLY A 69 -19.92 -3.92 7.27
C GLY A 69 -19.76 -4.73 5.98
N GLU A 70 -19.01 -4.20 5.02
CA GLU A 70 -18.83 -4.76 3.67
C GLU A 70 -17.40 -5.21 3.38
N LEU A 71 -16.50 -5.17 4.37
CA LEU A 71 -15.15 -5.68 4.21
C LEU A 71 -15.16 -7.21 4.23
N ALA A 72 -14.59 -7.79 3.20
CA ALA A 72 -14.33 -9.20 3.06
C ALA A 72 -13.04 -9.34 2.24
N TYR A 73 -12.28 -10.40 2.50
CA TYR A 73 -11.16 -10.74 1.64
C TYR A 73 -11.61 -10.94 0.20
N LEU A 74 -10.71 -10.62 -0.71
CA LEU A 74 -10.94 -10.79 -2.12
C LEU A 74 -11.19 -12.25 -2.47
N GLU A 75 -12.10 -12.47 -3.39
CA GLU A 75 -12.25 -13.77 -4.02
C GLU A 75 -11.03 -14.07 -4.88
N LYS A 76 -10.75 -15.37 -5.06
CA LYS A 76 -9.66 -15.80 -5.94
C LYS A 76 -9.94 -15.28 -7.35
N MET A 77 -8.96 -14.59 -7.93
CA MET A 77 -9.04 -14.12 -9.31
C MET A 77 -9.16 -15.31 -10.26
N ALA A 78 -9.90 -15.12 -11.36
CA ALA A 78 -9.92 -16.12 -12.43
C ALA A 78 -8.51 -16.27 -13.02
N GLU A 79 -8.15 -17.48 -13.44
CA GLU A 79 -6.79 -17.79 -13.93
C GLU A 79 -6.35 -16.84 -15.06
N ALA A 80 -7.25 -16.55 -16.00
CA ALA A 80 -6.98 -15.62 -17.10
C ALA A 80 -6.74 -14.17 -16.63
N GLU A 81 -7.50 -13.70 -15.63
CA GLU A 81 -7.35 -12.37 -15.05
C GLU A 81 -6.05 -12.24 -14.25
N TYR A 82 -5.72 -13.28 -13.48
CA TYR A 82 -4.46 -13.36 -12.75
C TYR A 82 -3.29 -13.33 -13.73
N LYS A 83 -3.32 -14.17 -14.78
CA LYS A 83 -2.29 -14.20 -15.80
C LYS A 83 -2.09 -12.83 -16.47
N ALA A 84 -3.17 -12.15 -16.84
CA ALA A 84 -3.09 -10.80 -17.41
C ALA A 84 -2.43 -9.80 -16.45
N THR A 85 -2.78 -9.88 -15.16
CA THR A 85 -2.19 -9.05 -14.10
C THR A 85 -0.69 -9.34 -13.91
N ASP A 86 -0.32 -10.60 -13.92
CA ASP A 86 1.06 -11.07 -13.78
C ASP A 86 1.92 -10.67 -14.99
N ASP A 87 1.40 -10.82 -16.21
CA ASP A 87 2.04 -10.33 -17.44
C ASP A 87 2.27 -8.80 -17.37
N GLU A 88 1.28 -8.04 -16.86
CA GLU A 88 1.39 -6.60 -16.69
C GLU A 88 2.41 -6.21 -15.61
N VAL A 89 2.47 -6.94 -14.49
CA VAL A 89 3.53 -6.77 -13.47
C VAL A 89 4.90 -7.03 -14.06
N ARG A 90 5.07 -8.09 -14.87
CA ARG A 90 6.34 -8.36 -15.56
C ARG A 90 6.72 -7.21 -16.48
N ARG A 91 5.78 -6.71 -17.28
CA ARG A 91 5.99 -5.58 -18.21
C ARG A 91 6.41 -4.31 -17.47
N VAL A 92 5.70 -3.92 -16.41
CA VAL A 92 6.03 -2.74 -15.59
C VAL A 92 7.37 -2.91 -14.87
N SER A 93 7.73 -4.14 -14.50
CA SER A 93 8.99 -4.42 -13.82
C SER A 93 10.22 -4.19 -14.69
N LEU A 94 10.09 -4.33 -16.02
CA LEU A 94 11.16 -3.94 -16.95
C LEU A 94 11.46 -2.44 -16.85
N VAL A 95 10.41 -1.61 -16.67
CA VAL A 95 10.57 -0.16 -16.46
C VAL A 95 11.24 0.12 -15.12
N LEU A 96 10.80 -0.55 -14.06
CA LEU A 96 11.42 -0.41 -12.73
C LEU A 96 12.90 -0.83 -12.76
N GLN A 97 13.25 -1.87 -13.52
CA GLN A 97 14.64 -2.30 -13.69
C GLN A 97 15.45 -1.24 -14.46
N GLN A 98 14.92 -0.69 -15.56
CA GLN A 98 15.58 0.40 -16.29
C GLN A 98 15.83 1.63 -15.39
N TRP A 99 14.87 1.97 -14.54
CA TRP A 99 15.02 3.03 -13.55
C TRP A 99 16.07 2.68 -12.50
N MET A 100 16.09 1.44 -12.01
CA MET A 100 17.14 0.97 -11.10
C MET A 100 18.52 1.05 -11.73
N ASP A 101 18.69 0.58 -12.95
CA ASP A 101 19.97 0.61 -13.68
C ASP A 101 20.45 2.05 -13.92
N ALA A 102 19.52 2.97 -14.18
CA ALA A 102 19.82 4.39 -14.31
C ALA A 102 20.15 5.06 -12.97
N TYR A 103 19.61 4.56 -11.85
CA TYR A 103 19.87 5.11 -10.51
C TYR A 103 21.14 4.57 -9.86
N GLU A 104 21.48 3.31 -10.11
CA GLU A 104 22.55 2.58 -9.43
C GLU A 104 23.91 3.31 -9.44
N PRO A 105 24.37 3.92 -10.56
CA PRO A 105 25.62 4.69 -10.58
C PRO A 105 25.61 5.91 -9.66
N HIS A 106 24.42 6.41 -9.33
CA HIS A 106 24.21 7.65 -8.58
C HIS A 106 23.70 7.42 -7.16
N LYS A 107 23.61 6.17 -6.68
CA LYS A 107 23.01 5.86 -5.36
C LYS A 107 23.70 6.58 -4.19
N SER A 108 25.00 6.83 -4.31
CA SER A 108 25.83 7.56 -3.33
C SER A 108 25.74 9.09 -3.45
N GLU A 109 25.19 9.60 -4.56
CA GLU A 109 25.03 11.04 -4.77
C GLU A 109 23.89 11.57 -3.89
N LYS A 110 24.18 12.69 -3.22
CA LYS A 110 23.21 13.37 -2.34
C LYS A 110 22.17 14.19 -3.11
N ASN A 111 22.53 14.69 -4.30
CA ASN A 111 21.73 15.63 -5.09
C ASN A 111 21.21 15.04 -6.40
N TRP A 112 21.17 13.71 -6.51
CA TRP A 112 20.72 13.06 -7.74
C TRP A 112 19.25 13.42 -8.03
N ASN A 113 18.97 13.78 -9.27
CA ASN A 113 17.67 14.30 -9.68
C ASN A 113 16.78 13.17 -10.25
N PRO A 114 15.74 12.74 -9.52
CA PRO A 114 14.82 11.70 -9.98
C PRO A 114 14.04 12.02 -11.25
N LYS A 115 13.98 13.29 -11.67
CA LYS A 115 13.34 13.69 -12.94
C LYS A 115 14.02 13.07 -14.18
N LEU A 116 15.23 12.53 -14.04
CA LEU A 116 15.97 11.85 -15.10
C LEU A 116 15.33 10.53 -15.54
N PHE A 117 14.45 9.93 -14.74
CA PHE A 117 13.71 8.73 -15.15
C PHE A 117 12.75 8.97 -16.32
N GLY A 118 12.43 10.23 -16.61
CA GLY A 118 11.60 10.65 -17.73
C GLY A 118 10.16 10.13 -17.68
N PRO A 119 9.25 10.69 -18.49
CA PRO A 119 7.95 10.07 -18.71
C PRO A 119 8.14 8.77 -19.48
N ASN A 120 7.89 7.61 -18.86
CA ASN A 120 7.92 6.34 -19.57
C ASN A 120 6.53 6.05 -20.16
N GLN A 121 6.44 5.98 -21.49
CA GLN A 121 5.19 5.71 -22.19
C GLN A 121 4.56 4.37 -21.75
N LEU A 122 5.37 3.40 -21.35
CA LEU A 122 4.92 2.10 -20.84
C LEU A 122 4.10 2.21 -19.54
N LEU A 123 4.18 3.33 -18.81
CA LEU A 123 3.45 3.54 -17.55
C LEU A 123 2.15 4.33 -17.72
N LYS A 124 1.94 4.97 -18.87
CA LYS A 124 0.73 5.77 -19.14
C LYS A 124 -0.51 4.89 -19.28
N ASP A 125 -0.31 3.68 -19.78
CA ASP A 125 -1.36 2.73 -20.17
C ASP A 125 -1.35 1.48 -19.27
N ILE A 126 -1.03 1.63 -17.98
CA ILE A 126 -1.16 0.51 -17.02
C ILE A 126 -2.64 0.13 -16.92
N GLU A 127 -2.96 -1.05 -17.44
CA GLU A 127 -4.29 -1.63 -17.35
C GLU A 127 -4.44 -2.39 -16.03
N LEU A 128 -5.49 -2.04 -15.28
CA LEU A 128 -5.86 -2.77 -14.08
C LEU A 128 -7.08 -3.61 -14.42
N SER A 129 -6.90 -4.93 -14.53
CA SER A 129 -7.98 -5.89 -14.79
C SER A 129 -8.94 -6.08 -13.61
N TYR A 130 -8.76 -5.32 -12.53
CA TYR A 130 -9.40 -5.59 -11.25
C TYR A 130 -10.71 -4.79 -11.05
N PRO A 131 -11.85 -5.46 -10.75
CA PRO A 131 -13.14 -4.83 -10.58
C PRO A 131 -13.23 -4.17 -9.20
N CYS A 132 -12.71 -2.96 -9.08
CA CYS A 132 -12.80 -2.22 -7.83
C CYS A 132 -13.09 -0.75 -8.11
N SER A 133 -13.95 -0.15 -7.28
CA SER A 133 -14.28 1.26 -7.40
C SER A 133 -12.98 2.07 -7.35
N VAL A 134 -12.72 2.82 -8.41
CA VAL A 134 -11.45 3.55 -8.52
C VAL A 134 -11.56 4.77 -7.62
N TYR A 135 -10.60 4.94 -6.70
CA TYR A 135 -10.42 6.22 -6.05
C TYR A 135 -10.33 7.34 -7.10
N THR A 136 -11.28 8.26 -7.05
CA THR A 136 -11.51 9.21 -8.16
C THR A 136 -10.67 10.47 -8.08
N ARG A 137 -10.03 10.76 -6.94
CA ARG A 137 -9.27 12.00 -6.77
C ARG A 137 -7.86 11.81 -7.32
N THR A 138 -7.51 12.61 -8.30
CA THR A 138 -6.17 12.61 -8.88
C THR A 138 -5.22 13.41 -8.01
N LEU A 139 -3.96 12.98 -7.94
CA LEU A 139 -2.90 13.82 -7.38
C LEU A 139 -2.54 14.94 -8.37
N PRO A 140 -2.06 16.10 -7.88
CA PRO A 140 -1.58 17.17 -8.76
C PRO A 140 -0.36 16.78 -9.59
N ASP A 141 0.40 15.78 -9.14
CA ASP A 141 1.67 15.36 -9.74
C ASP A 141 1.48 14.12 -10.64
N PRO A 142 1.71 14.24 -11.96
CA PRO A 142 1.60 13.12 -12.90
C PRO A 142 2.54 11.95 -12.56
N PHE A 143 3.70 12.23 -11.96
CA PHE A 143 4.67 11.19 -11.63
C PHE A 143 4.22 10.39 -10.40
N ARG A 144 3.72 11.07 -9.36
CA ARG A 144 3.04 10.39 -8.25
C ARG A 144 1.88 9.54 -8.72
N THR A 145 1.15 10.00 -9.75
CA THR A 145 0.07 9.23 -10.35
C THR A 145 0.57 7.93 -10.98
N GLN A 146 1.72 7.93 -11.67
CA GLN A 146 2.33 6.71 -12.21
C GLN A 146 2.75 5.74 -11.10
N MET A 147 3.45 6.23 -10.08
CA MET A 147 3.88 5.40 -8.96
C MET A 147 2.71 4.78 -8.20
N VAL A 148 1.63 5.53 -8.00
CA VAL A 148 0.39 5.01 -7.41
C VAL A 148 -0.20 3.89 -8.24
N ARG A 149 -0.20 4.00 -9.58
CA ARG A 149 -0.66 2.92 -10.47
C ARG A 149 0.22 1.68 -10.39
N ILE A 150 1.55 1.85 -10.38
CA ILE A 150 2.49 0.74 -10.22
C ILE A 150 2.27 0.04 -8.87
N ILE A 151 2.22 0.80 -7.76
CA ILE A 151 2.03 0.21 -6.43
C ILE A 151 0.68 -0.49 -6.33
N ARG A 152 -0.38 0.08 -6.91
CA ARG A 152 -1.70 -0.55 -6.98
C ARG A 152 -1.66 -1.89 -7.73
N LEU A 153 -1.04 -1.92 -8.91
CA LEU A 153 -0.87 -3.14 -9.69
C LEU A 153 -0.14 -4.22 -8.88
N PHE A 154 0.98 -3.86 -8.27
CA PHE A 154 1.78 -4.78 -7.46
C PHE A 154 1.06 -5.28 -6.20
N LEU A 155 0.29 -4.41 -5.54
CA LEU A 155 -0.53 -4.81 -4.39
C LEU A 155 -1.60 -5.83 -4.79
N ILE A 156 -2.34 -5.55 -5.88
CA ILE A 156 -3.39 -6.45 -6.38
C ILE A 156 -2.77 -7.80 -6.76
N HIS A 157 -1.67 -7.77 -7.50
CA HIS A 157 -0.93 -8.98 -7.86
C HIS A 157 -0.47 -9.74 -6.62
N PHE A 158 0.16 -9.08 -5.64
CA PHE A 158 0.61 -9.70 -4.39
C PHE A 158 -0.52 -10.40 -3.65
N LEU A 159 -1.69 -9.76 -3.52
CA LEU A 159 -2.84 -10.32 -2.83
C LEU A 159 -3.49 -11.48 -3.61
N ALA A 160 -3.32 -11.52 -4.93
CA ALA A 160 -3.85 -12.56 -5.80
C ALA A 160 -2.86 -13.71 -6.06
N SER A 161 -1.56 -13.49 -5.85
CA SER A 161 -0.53 -14.51 -6.07
C SER A 161 -0.76 -15.71 -5.16
N PRO A 162 -0.50 -16.93 -5.65
CA PRO A 162 -0.35 -18.10 -4.79
C PRO A 162 0.63 -17.80 -3.64
N ALA A 163 0.40 -18.40 -2.48
CA ALA A 163 1.31 -18.28 -1.36
C ALA A 163 2.70 -18.78 -1.80
N PHE A 164 3.72 -17.92 -1.71
CA PHE A 164 5.09 -18.39 -1.85
C PHE A 164 5.41 -19.28 -0.64
N PRO A 165 5.97 -20.49 -0.83
CA PRO A 165 6.36 -21.33 0.29
C PRO A 165 7.39 -20.58 1.14
N ARG A 166 7.03 -20.17 2.36
CA ARG A 166 8.02 -19.75 3.34
C ARG A 166 8.60 -21.01 3.97
N GLU A 167 9.87 -21.29 3.74
CA GLU A 167 10.59 -22.38 4.40
C GLU A 167 10.59 -22.26 5.94
N HIS A 168 10.33 -21.06 6.48
CA HIS A 168 10.16 -20.83 7.92
C HIS A 168 8.74 -21.02 8.46
N ASN A 169 7.86 -21.71 7.73
CA ASN A 169 6.73 -22.36 8.37
C ASN A 169 7.29 -23.55 9.18
N PRO A 170 7.18 -23.60 10.52
CA PRO A 170 7.72 -24.72 11.32
C PRO A 170 7.13 -26.08 10.93
N THR A 171 6.13 -26.11 10.06
CA THR A 171 5.53 -27.33 9.49
C THR A 171 5.99 -27.69 8.07
N GLY A 172 6.89 -26.91 7.45
CA GLY A 172 7.52 -27.22 6.14
C GLY A 172 6.56 -27.38 4.95
N THR A 173 5.28 -27.02 5.12
CA THR A 173 4.24 -27.19 4.09
C THR A 173 3.94 -25.85 3.43
N PRO A 174 3.90 -25.78 2.08
CA PRO A 174 3.30 -24.66 1.36
C PRO A 174 1.92 -24.39 1.97
N SER A 175 1.66 -23.13 2.31
CA SER A 175 0.36 -22.77 2.84
C SER A 175 -0.63 -22.74 1.67
N ASP A 176 -1.49 -23.76 1.57
CA ASP A 176 -2.63 -23.76 0.64
C ASP A 176 -3.70 -22.71 1.05
N ASP A 177 -3.40 -21.84 2.02
CA ASP A 177 -4.28 -20.77 2.45
C ASP A 177 -4.28 -19.65 1.38
N PRO A 178 -5.38 -19.45 0.64
CA PRO A 178 -5.48 -18.37 -0.34
C PRO A 178 -5.38 -16.97 0.29
N LEU A 179 -5.45 -16.87 1.63
CA LEU A 179 -5.35 -15.62 2.37
C LEU A 179 -3.95 -15.38 2.94
N HIS A 180 -2.95 -16.22 2.63
CA HIS A 180 -1.60 -16.12 3.19
C HIS A 180 -1.00 -14.72 3.03
N ASN A 181 -0.99 -14.19 1.80
CA ASN A 181 -0.41 -12.88 1.49
C ASN A 181 -1.19 -11.74 2.16
N ALA A 182 -2.52 -11.82 2.20
CA ALA A 182 -3.35 -10.84 2.90
C ALA A 182 -3.03 -10.80 4.41
N LYS A 183 -2.97 -11.96 5.07
CA LYS A 183 -2.65 -12.07 6.50
C LYS A 183 -1.22 -11.58 6.80
N ALA A 184 -0.26 -11.91 5.93
CA ALA A 184 1.12 -11.44 6.06
C ALA A 184 1.22 -9.91 5.98
N LEU A 185 0.48 -9.29 5.05
CA LEU A 185 0.42 -7.83 4.93
C LEU A 185 -0.30 -7.19 6.12
N GLU A 186 -1.40 -7.77 6.59
CA GLU A 186 -2.07 -7.27 7.80
C GLU A 186 -1.14 -7.29 9.01
N TRP A 187 -0.43 -8.40 9.21
CA TRP A 187 0.53 -8.54 10.30
C TRP A 187 1.64 -7.49 10.21
N SER A 188 2.20 -7.28 9.01
CA SER A 188 3.25 -6.28 8.79
C SER A 188 2.77 -4.85 9.07
N ILE A 189 1.56 -4.49 8.62
CA ILE A 189 0.99 -3.17 8.84
C ILE A 189 0.70 -2.95 10.33
N ASN A 190 0.03 -3.90 10.99
CA ASN A 190 -0.34 -3.78 12.40
C ASN A 190 0.87 -3.82 13.34
N GLY A 191 1.96 -4.47 12.94
CA GLY A 191 3.20 -4.55 13.73
C GLY A 191 4.10 -3.32 13.62
N SER A 192 3.77 -2.34 12.77
CA SER A 192 4.61 -1.15 12.56
C SER A 192 3.95 0.11 13.11
N SER A 193 4.73 0.99 13.72
CA SER A 193 4.28 2.35 14.07
C SER A 193 4.52 3.31 12.89
N ILE A 194 3.44 3.95 12.42
CA ILE A 194 3.53 5.03 11.43
C ILE A 194 3.57 6.35 12.18
N PRO A 195 4.56 7.23 11.93
CA PRO A 195 4.54 8.56 12.52
C PRO A 195 3.26 9.30 12.12
N SER A 196 2.66 10.04 13.05
CA SER A 196 1.38 10.75 12.83
C SER A 196 1.39 11.75 11.66
N SER A 197 2.58 12.16 11.21
CA SER A 197 2.79 13.00 10.03
C SER A 197 2.48 12.30 8.70
N TYR A 198 2.49 10.96 8.67
CA TYR A 198 2.19 10.16 7.49
C TYR A 198 0.73 9.70 7.47
N THR A 199 0.27 9.26 6.30
CA THR A 199 -1.06 8.66 6.14
C THR A 199 -1.14 7.36 6.92
N GLN A 200 -2.05 7.32 7.88
CA GLN A 200 -2.32 6.14 8.68
C GLN A 200 -3.00 5.07 7.81
N LEU A 201 -2.53 3.83 7.92
CA LEU A 201 -3.06 2.70 7.17
C LEU A 201 -4.01 1.89 8.04
N TRP A 202 -5.12 1.43 7.46
CA TRP A 202 -6.01 0.46 8.11
C TRP A 202 -5.91 -0.88 7.41
N ALA A 203 -5.18 -1.82 8.01
CA ALA A 203 -4.81 -3.08 7.38
C ALA A 203 -5.99 -3.87 6.77
N PRO A 204 -7.15 -4.05 7.45
CA PRO A 204 -8.31 -4.71 6.85
C PRO A 204 -8.79 -4.07 5.55
N LYS A 205 -8.72 -2.73 5.43
CA LYS A 205 -9.09 -2.05 4.20
C LYS A 205 -8.09 -2.34 3.08
N ILE A 206 -6.79 -2.29 3.37
CA ILE A 206 -5.74 -2.54 2.37
C ILE A 206 -5.94 -3.89 1.70
N VAL A 207 -6.23 -4.93 2.49
CA VAL A 207 -6.36 -6.30 1.97
C VAL A 207 -7.75 -6.64 1.41
N CYS A 208 -8.81 -5.97 1.88
CA CYS A 208 -10.18 -6.23 1.40
C CYS A 208 -10.59 -5.32 0.23
N ARG A 209 -9.97 -4.14 0.09
CA ARG A 209 -10.31 -3.11 -0.91
C ARG A 209 -9.05 -2.49 -1.51
N PRO A 210 -8.10 -3.28 -2.03
CA PRO A 210 -6.81 -2.77 -2.53
C PRO A 210 -6.95 -1.82 -3.74
N GLY A 211 -8.11 -1.74 -4.39
CA GLY A 211 -8.38 -0.80 -5.47
C GLY A 211 -8.99 0.55 -5.05
N GLU A 212 -9.43 0.68 -3.80
CA GLU A 212 -10.15 1.86 -3.28
C GLU A 212 -9.25 2.76 -2.42
N LEU A 213 -7.94 2.52 -2.42
CA LEU A 213 -7.01 3.25 -1.57
C LEU A 213 -6.75 4.65 -2.12
N SER A 214 -6.48 5.58 -1.22
CA SER A 214 -6.04 6.91 -1.58
C SER A 214 -4.58 6.88 -2.05
N PRO A 215 -4.14 7.84 -2.87
CA PRO A 215 -2.76 7.91 -3.32
C PRO A 215 -1.73 7.91 -2.19
N PRO A 216 -1.94 8.64 -1.07
CA PRO A 216 -1.05 8.55 0.09
C PRO A 216 -1.04 7.19 0.78
N GLU A 217 -2.16 6.47 0.83
CA GLU A 217 -2.19 5.07 1.30
C GLU A 217 -1.30 4.17 0.42
N TYR A 218 -1.42 4.28 -0.91
CA TYR A 218 -0.53 3.53 -1.83
C TYR A 218 0.94 3.90 -1.63
N ILE A 219 1.26 5.18 -1.53
CA ILE A 219 2.63 5.67 -1.33
C ILE A 219 3.27 5.09 -0.07
N ALA A 220 2.51 4.80 0.99
CA ALA A 220 3.04 4.19 2.21
C ALA A 220 3.34 2.68 2.07
N LEU A 221 2.69 1.96 1.15
CA LEU A 221 2.77 0.50 1.06
C LEU A 221 4.16 -0.09 0.73
N PRO A 222 5.02 0.51 -0.12
CA PRO A 222 6.33 -0.06 -0.43
C PRO A 222 7.17 -0.34 0.81
N PHE A 223 7.04 0.47 1.88
CA PHE A 223 7.73 0.21 3.16
C PHE A 223 7.34 -1.15 3.77
N TYR A 224 6.06 -1.50 3.70
CA TYR A 224 5.53 -2.76 4.25
C TYR A 224 5.84 -3.95 3.38
N LEU A 225 5.67 -3.79 2.07
CA LEU A 225 6.01 -4.82 1.09
C LEU A 225 7.49 -5.19 1.21
N TRP A 226 8.37 -4.20 1.40
CA TRP A 226 9.80 -4.42 1.69
C TRP A 226 10.04 -5.33 2.89
N ASN A 227 9.39 -5.04 4.03
CA ASN A 227 9.58 -5.82 5.26
C ASN A 227 9.12 -7.28 5.08
N ILE A 228 8.07 -7.51 4.29
CA ILE A 228 7.59 -8.85 3.95
C ILE A 228 8.60 -9.59 3.07
N THR A 229 9.27 -8.86 2.16
CA THR A 229 10.21 -9.44 1.19
C THR A 229 11.64 -9.62 1.69
N MET A 230 12.12 -8.77 2.59
CA MET A 230 13.54 -8.67 2.99
C MET A 230 13.92 -9.40 4.27
N GLY A 231 12.97 -9.97 5.00
CA GLY A 231 13.26 -10.78 6.18
C GLY A 231 13.90 -12.15 5.88
N MET A 232 14.47 -12.36 4.69
CA MET A 232 14.94 -13.67 4.21
C MET A 232 16.19 -13.49 3.32
N GLU A 233 17.21 -14.33 3.48
CA GLU A 233 18.52 -14.17 2.85
C GLU A 233 18.46 -14.36 1.31
N GLU A 234 19.22 -13.58 0.53
CA GLU A 234 19.18 -13.60 -0.95
C GLU A 234 19.51 -14.97 -1.58
N GLY A 235 20.13 -15.88 -0.81
CA GLY A 235 20.58 -17.20 -1.26
C GLY A 235 19.50 -18.29 -1.28
N GLU A 236 18.34 -18.09 -0.65
CA GLU A 236 17.40 -19.19 -0.37
C GLU A 236 16.33 -19.42 -1.45
N PHE A 237 16.17 -18.50 -2.42
CA PHE A 237 15.07 -18.57 -3.38
C PHE A 237 15.55 -18.87 -4.79
N GLU A 238 14.79 -19.64 -5.57
CA GLU A 238 15.06 -19.87 -7.00
C GLU A 238 13.84 -19.56 -7.88
N GLY A 239 14.05 -19.46 -9.19
CA GLY A 239 12.97 -19.32 -10.18
C GLY A 239 12.10 -18.06 -10.03
N GLU A 240 10.79 -18.25 -10.17
CA GLU A 240 9.82 -17.14 -10.25
C GLU A 240 9.64 -16.40 -8.91
N GLU A 241 9.87 -17.06 -7.77
CA GLU A 241 9.83 -16.41 -6.47
C GLU A 241 10.96 -15.38 -6.33
N ARG A 242 12.19 -15.77 -6.67
CA ARG A 242 13.34 -14.84 -6.68
C ARG A 242 13.05 -13.67 -7.62
N ALA A 243 12.53 -13.94 -8.81
CA ALA A 243 12.19 -12.91 -9.78
C ALA A 243 11.13 -11.95 -9.21
N TYR A 244 10.06 -12.46 -8.60
CA TYR A 244 9.02 -11.63 -8.01
C TYR A 244 9.51 -10.75 -6.86
N ARG A 245 10.28 -11.31 -5.93
CA ARG A 245 10.89 -10.54 -4.83
C ARG A 245 11.81 -9.45 -5.35
N ARG A 246 12.59 -9.73 -6.40
CA ARG A 246 13.41 -8.71 -7.08
C ARG A 246 12.57 -7.58 -7.65
N ARG A 247 11.39 -7.88 -8.22
CA ARG A 247 10.46 -6.84 -8.72
C ARG A 247 9.95 -5.94 -7.58
N LEU A 248 9.59 -6.50 -6.43
CA LEU A 248 9.18 -5.75 -5.23
C LEU A 248 10.33 -4.93 -4.61
N LEU A 249 11.55 -5.48 -4.63
CA LEU A 249 12.77 -4.79 -4.22
C LEU A 249 13.00 -3.55 -5.07
N ASN A 250 12.96 -3.71 -6.40
CA ASN A 250 13.11 -2.60 -7.34
C ASN A 250 12.03 -1.53 -7.10
N LEU A 251 10.77 -1.92 -6.93
CA LEU A 251 9.69 -0.99 -6.60
C LEU A 251 10.01 -0.16 -5.35
N THR A 252 10.50 -0.81 -4.29
CA THR A 252 10.82 -0.13 -3.03
C THR A 252 12.03 0.79 -3.16
N ILE A 253 13.10 0.35 -3.83
CA ILE A 253 14.30 1.17 -3.97
C ILE A 253 14.01 2.37 -4.85
N VAL A 254 13.34 2.18 -5.99
CA VAL A 254 12.91 3.29 -6.84
C VAL A 254 12.02 4.24 -6.04
N TYR A 255 11.04 3.73 -5.29
CA TYR A 255 10.22 4.54 -4.38
C TYR A 255 11.07 5.37 -3.39
N ARG A 256 12.05 4.77 -2.71
CA ARG A 256 12.92 5.47 -1.75
C ARG A 256 13.80 6.53 -2.44
N ALA A 257 14.39 6.19 -3.57
CA ALA A 257 15.21 7.11 -4.36
C ALA A 257 14.42 8.34 -4.80
N LEU A 258 13.15 8.14 -5.15
CA LEU A 258 12.25 9.18 -5.65
C LEU A 258 11.65 10.06 -4.54
N PHE A 259 11.20 9.46 -3.44
CA PHE A 259 10.32 10.15 -2.48
C PHE A 259 10.96 10.44 -1.14
N MET A 260 11.95 9.65 -0.69
CA MET A 260 12.57 9.87 0.62
C MET A 260 13.74 10.86 0.55
N LYS A 261 14.48 10.90 -0.57
CA LYS A 261 15.57 11.88 -0.78
C LYS A 261 15.05 13.29 -1.13
N ALA A 262 13.81 13.41 -1.61
CA ALA A 262 13.20 14.71 -1.97
C ALA A 262 12.43 15.38 -0.82
N ALA A 263 12.37 14.74 0.36
CA ALA A 263 11.51 15.14 1.49
C ALA A 263 12.28 15.74 2.68
N PHE A 264 13.58 16.05 2.53
CA PHE A 264 14.40 16.74 3.52
C PHE A 264 15.16 17.91 2.90
#